data_AF-A0A7C5NSV0-F1
#
_entry.id   AF-A0A7C5NSV0-F1
#
_cell.length_a   1.000
_cell.length_b   1.000
_cell.length_c   1.000
_cell.angle_alpha   90.00
_cell.angle_beta   90.00
_cell.angle_gamma   90.00
#
_symmetry.space_group_name_H-M   'P 1'
#
loop_
_entity.id
_entity.type
_entity.pdbx_description
1 polymer ?
#
loop_
_entity_poly.entity_id
_entity_poly.type
_entity_poly.pdbx_seq_one_letter_code
_entity_poly.pdbx_strand_id
1 'polypeptide(L)'
;MKMEIPAYCLASVFLYLITVSLFAKDQSIIVETRPAEKAAVTCFGGQELKIQLDVYGTTDKISILADLYQISTSLVVPVSKDLPVAENINLSENIKRSIDFTVRIPDVEKTTKFLLKYKTENEQGQWTVVGSTIVTAYPNNILNPIRTYGERNLISILGESKTLRKFLDSQKVTFESLGDKIPLDGKPRIILYEHAENDWLKFPESLSVSQVLVVFYSPPSGIPRIFSKQFGGGALIEVKMGLMDKLDNKPEAQEIFLEIFKDAVEQLQGKTGREK
;
A
#
# COMPACT_ATOMS: atom_id res chain seq x y z
N MET A 1 -41.08 -6.90 -55.62
CA MET A 1 -40.31 -8.11 -55.96
C MET A 1 -39.58 -8.56 -54.70
N LYS A 2 -40.08 -9.58 -53.99
CA LYS A 2 -39.43 -10.10 -52.78
C LYS A 2 -38.48 -11.23 -53.23
N MET A 3 -37.20 -11.07 -52.94
CA MET A 3 -36.16 -12.06 -53.21
C MET A 3 -36.04 -12.93 -51.97
N GLU A 4 -36.53 -14.16 -52.03
CA GLU A 4 -36.35 -15.15 -50.97
C GLU A 4 -35.03 -15.89 -51.22
N ILE A 5 -34.07 -15.71 -50.32
CA ILE A 5 -32.80 -16.43 -50.33
C ILE A 5 -33.06 -17.82 -49.71
N PRO A 6 -32.75 -18.93 -50.41
CA PRO A 6 -33.03 -20.27 -49.91
C PRO A 6 -32.19 -20.58 -48.66
N ALA A 7 -32.86 -21.07 -47.62
CA ALA A 7 -32.33 -21.35 -46.28
C ALA A 7 -31.13 -22.31 -46.22
N TYR A 8 -30.80 -22.98 -47.33
CA TYR A 8 -29.71 -23.96 -47.41
C TYR A 8 -28.30 -23.32 -47.53
N CYS A 9 -28.17 -22.03 -47.86
CA CYS A 9 -26.85 -21.36 -47.85
C CYS A 9 -26.39 -20.92 -46.45
N LEU A 10 -27.30 -20.75 -45.48
CA LEU A 10 -26.94 -20.30 -44.13
C LEU A 10 -26.42 -21.44 -43.25
N ALA A 11 -26.88 -22.67 -43.46
CA ALA A 11 -26.45 -23.83 -42.66
C ALA A 11 -24.97 -24.20 -42.91
N SER A 12 -24.47 -24.08 -44.14
CA SER A 12 -23.09 -24.42 -44.49
C SER A 12 -22.07 -23.38 -43.99
N VAL A 13 -22.45 -22.10 -43.90
CA VAL A 13 -21.58 -21.05 -43.33
C VAL A 13 -21.52 -21.15 -41.80
N PHE A 14 -22.63 -21.51 -41.16
CA PHE A 14 -22.67 -21.72 -39.71
C PHE A 14 -21.86 -22.96 -39.28
N LEU A 15 -21.87 -24.04 -40.07
CA LEU A 15 -21.07 -25.23 -39.76
C LEU A 15 -19.56 -24.99 -39.94
N TYR A 16 -19.16 -24.13 -40.89
CA TYR A 16 -17.76 -23.76 -41.09
C TYR A 16 -17.22 -22.82 -39.98
N LEU A 17 -18.06 -21.91 -39.46
CA LEU A 17 -17.68 -21.05 -38.33
C LEU A 17 -17.60 -21.81 -37.00
N ILE A 18 -18.40 -22.86 -36.82
CA ILE A 18 -18.35 -23.70 -35.61
C ILE A 18 -17.14 -24.66 -35.65
N THR A 19 -16.75 -25.16 -36.83
CA THR A 19 -15.57 -26.05 -36.94
C THR A 19 -14.24 -25.31 -36.82
N VAL A 20 -14.15 -24.03 -37.19
CA VAL A 20 -12.94 -23.22 -36.94
C VAL A 20 -12.79 -22.84 -35.44
N SER A 21 -13.88 -22.88 -34.67
CA SER A 21 -13.86 -22.53 -33.23
C SER A 21 -13.55 -23.70 -32.29
N LEU A 22 -13.44 -24.93 -32.79
CA LEU A 22 -13.24 -26.14 -31.96
C LEU A 22 -11.80 -26.69 -31.98
N PHE A 23 -10.85 -25.98 -32.60
CA PHE A 23 -9.42 -26.34 -32.61
C PHE A 23 -8.48 -25.19 -32.28
N ALA A 24 -8.95 -24.14 -31.60
CA ALA A 24 -8.04 -23.31 -30.83
C ALA A 24 -7.78 -24.06 -29.52
N LYS A 25 -6.68 -24.82 -29.47
CA LYS A 25 -6.12 -25.31 -28.22
C LYS A 25 -5.75 -24.05 -27.43
N ASP A 26 -6.67 -23.60 -26.59
CA ASP A 26 -6.59 -22.33 -25.88
C ASP A 26 -5.43 -22.44 -24.88
N GLN A 27 -4.22 -22.14 -25.35
CA GLN A 27 -3.02 -22.01 -24.52
C GLN A 27 -3.21 -20.75 -23.69
N SER A 28 -4.00 -20.88 -22.62
CA SER A 28 -4.19 -19.86 -21.62
C SER A 28 -2.95 -19.85 -20.72
N ILE A 29 -1.92 -19.13 -21.13
CA ILE A 29 -0.83 -18.74 -20.23
C ILE A 29 -1.41 -17.71 -19.28
N ILE A 30 -1.34 -17.98 -17.98
CA ILE A 30 -1.80 -17.07 -16.93
C ILE A 30 -0.61 -16.74 -16.03
N VAL A 31 -0.47 -15.44 -15.73
CA VAL A 31 0.53 -14.93 -14.78
C VAL A 31 -0.21 -14.32 -13.59
N GLU A 32 -0.06 -14.96 -12.44
CA GLU A 32 -0.58 -14.47 -11.16
C GLU A 32 0.57 -13.91 -10.31
N THR A 33 0.27 -12.97 -9.42
CA THR A 33 1.28 -12.42 -8.49
C THR A 33 1.01 -12.86 -7.08
N ARG A 34 2.07 -13.16 -6.32
CA ARG A 34 1.95 -13.49 -4.89
C ARG A 34 2.09 -12.23 -4.01
N PRO A 35 1.26 -12.11 -2.96
CA PRO A 35 0.18 -13.03 -2.59
C PRO A 35 -1.00 -12.96 -3.58
N ALA A 36 -1.64 -14.11 -3.86
CA ALA A 36 -2.80 -14.21 -4.75
C ALA A 36 -4.05 -13.51 -4.18
N GLU A 37 -4.00 -13.08 -2.91
CA GLU A 37 -4.97 -12.18 -2.34
C GLU A 37 -4.79 -10.77 -2.91
N LYS A 38 -5.90 -10.05 -3.07
CA LYS A 38 -6.02 -8.66 -3.55
C LYS A 38 -5.29 -7.61 -2.68
N ALA A 39 -4.28 -7.99 -1.90
CA ALA A 39 -3.38 -7.05 -1.26
C ALA A 39 -2.64 -6.28 -2.35
N ALA A 40 -2.98 -5.00 -2.51
CA ALA A 40 -2.22 -4.11 -3.38
C ALA A 40 -0.74 -4.20 -2.97
N VAL A 41 0.15 -4.45 -3.93
CA VAL A 41 1.58 -4.45 -3.64
C VAL A 41 1.97 -3.00 -3.36
N THR A 42 2.72 -2.76 -2.30
CA THR A 42 3.10 -1.41 -1.88
C THR A 42 4.60 -1.28 -1.73
N CYS A 43 5.11 -0.07 -1.97
CA CYS A 43 6.52 0.24 -1.86
C CYS A 43 6.71 1.74 -1.66
N PHE A 44 7.92 2.14 -1.27
CA PHE A 44 8.34 3.52 -1.46
C PHE A 44 8.79 3.73 -2.91
N GLY A 45 8.53 4.92 -3.45
CA GLY A 45 9.06 5.33 -4.75
C GLY A 45 10.58 5.26 -4.78
N GLY A 46 11.18 5.15 -5.96
CA GLY A 46 12.64 5.07 -6.13
C GLY A 46 13.28 3.76 -5.68
N GLN A 47 12.52 2.84 -5.05
CA GLN A 47 13.01 1.55 -4.60
C GLN A 47 12.79 0.44 -5.63
N GLU A 48 13.61 -0.61 -5.52
CA GLU A 48 13.39 -1.86 -6.23
C GLU A 48 12.32 -2.69 -5.53
N LEU A 49 11.30 -3.06 -6.28
CA LEU A 49 10.23 -3.93 -5.84
C LEU A 49 10.45 -5.33 -6.38
N LYS A 50 10.56 -6.30 -5.47
CA LYS A 50 10.59 -7.73 -5.81
C LYS A 50 9.17 -8.28 -5.82
N ILE A 51 8.76 -8.85 -6.94
CA ILE A 51 7.45 -9.44 -7.18
C ILE A 51 7.67 -10.91 -7.52
N GLN A 52 7.02 -11.79 -6.77
CA GLN A 52 6.98 -13.21 -7.11
C GLN A 52 5.78 -13.46 -8.02
N LEU A 53 6.07 -13.91 -9.23
CA LEU A 53 5.11 -14.29 -10.25
C LEU A 53 4.94 -15.79 -10.25
N ASP A 54 3.71 -16.22 -10.49
CA ASP A 54 3.27 -17.59 -10.49
C ASP A 54 2.68 -17.84 -11.88
N VAL A 55 3.40 -18.62 -12.69
CA VAL A 55 3.13 -18.81 -14.11
C VAL A 55 2.75 -20.26 -14.37
N TYR A 56 1.68 -20.44 -15.14
CA TYR A 56 1.19 -21.76 -15.55
C TYR A 56 0.52 -21.67 -16.93
N GLY A 57 0.56 -22.79 -17.66
CA GLY A 57 0.10 -22.88 -19.05
C GLY A 57 0.60 -24.16 -19.73
N THR A 58 0.29 -24.30 -21.02
CA THR A 58 0.58 -25.50 -21.82
C THR A 58 1.42 -25.19 -23.06
N THR A 59 2.61 -24.62 -22.85
CA THR A 59 3.51 -24.19 -23.93
C THR A 59 4.97 -24.53 -23.61
N ASP A 60 5.69 -25.11 -24.57
CA ASP A 60 7.02 -25.66 -24.34
C ASP A 60 8.08 -24.62 -23.99
N LYS A 61 8.03 -23.41 -24.57
CA LYS A 61 8.97 -22.30 -24.28
C LYS A 61 8.27 -20.96 -24.43
N ILE A 62 8.34 -20.14 -23.38
CA ILE A 62 7.81 -18.78 -23.39
C ILE A 62 8.82 -17.76 -22.88
N SER A 63 8.64 -16.51 -23.29
CA SER A 63 9.33 -15.34 -22.75
C SER A 63 8.30 -14.36 -22.23
N ILE A 64 8.56 -13.79 -21.06
CA ILE A 64 7.68 -12.84 -20.40
C ILE A 64 8.38 -11.48 -20.33
N LEU A 65 7.66 -10.46 -20.77
CA LEU A 65 8.02 -9.06 -20.59
C LEU A 65 6.98 -8.36 -19.72
N ALA A 66 7.35 -7.21 -19.17
CA ALA A 66 6.43 -6.33 -18.45
C ALA A 66 6.46 -4.90 -19.00
N ASP A 67 5.30 -4.26 -19.02
CA ASP A 67 5.16 -2.83 -19.25
C ASP A 67 4.70 -2.17 -17.95
N LEU A 68 5.38 -1.11 -17.52
CA LEU A 68 5.04 -0.31 -16.35
C LEU A 68 4.31 0.96 -16.80
N TYR A 69 3.11 1.16 -16.24
CA TYR A 69 2.30 2.35 -16.46
C TYR A 69 2.02 3.05 -15.15
N GLN A 70 2.03 4.38 -15.16
CA GLN A 70 1.42 5.18 -14.11
C GLN A 70 -0.08 5.29 -14.41
N ILE A 71 -0.92 5.04 -13.41
CA ILE A 71 -2.38 5.07 -13.56
C ILE A 71 -3.01 6.11 -12.65
N SER A 72 -4.04 6.78 -13.16
CA SER A 72 -4.97 7.62 -12.42
C SER A 72 -6.41 7.28 -12.84
N THR A 73 -7.41 7.96 -12.28
CA THR A 73 -8.82 7.72 -12.62
C THR A 73 -9.13 7.86 -14.11
N SER A 74 -8.40 8.70 -14.83
CA SER A 74 -8.68 9.04 -16.24
C SER A 74 -7.48 8.86 -17.18
N LEU A 75 -6.29 8.52 -16.67
CA LEU A 75 -5.07 8.48 -17.46
C LEU A 75 -4.26 7.22 -17.18
N VAL A 76 -3.66 6.69 -18.25
CA VAL A 76 -2.68 5.60 -18.20
C VAL A 76 -1.47 6.07 -19.00
N VAL A 77 -0.36 6.33 -18.32
CA VAL A 77 0.85 6.89 -18.92
C VAL A 77 1.94 5.82 -18.90
N PRO A 78 2.55 5.45 -20.05
CA PRO A 78 3.66 4.51 -20.07
C PRO A 78 4.88 5.13 -19.36
N VAL A 79 5.48 4.37 -18.45
CA VAL A 79 6.69 4.75 -17.70
C VAL A 79 7.88 3.98 -18.24
N SER A 80 7.73 2.67 -18.38
CA SER A 80 8.73 1.79 -18.98
C SER A 80 8.04 0.71 -19.79
N LYS A 81 8.66 0.25 -20.88
CA LYS A 81 8.17 -0.84 -21.71
C LYS A 81 9.22 -1.92 -21.83
N ASP A 82 8.76 -3.13 -22.16
CA ASP A 82 9.61 -4.26 -22.51
C ASP A 82 10.62 -4.63 -21.41
N LEU A 83 10.20 -4.50 -20.14
CA LEU A 83 11.00 -4.91 -18.99
C LEU A 83 11.16 -6.43 -19.02
N PRO A 84 12.39 -6.97 -19.04
CA PRO A 84 12.60 -8.40 -19.04
C PRO A 84 12.15 -9.00 -17.71
N VAL A 85 11.23 -9.97 -17.77
CA VAL A 85 10.77 -10.71 -16.59
C VAL A 85 11.46 -12.06 -16.53
N ALA A 86 11.35 -12.85 -17.59
CA ALA A 86 12.00 -14.15 -17.70
C ALA A 86 11.98 -14.63 -19.16
N GLU A 87 12.97 -15.43 -19.53
CA GLU A 87 13.15 -15.93 -20.90
C GLU A 87 13.25 -17.45 -20.92
N ASN A 88 12.78 -18.06 -22.01
CA ASN A 88 12.90 -19.50 -22.26
C ASN A 88 12.34 -20.39 -21.12
N ILE A 89 11.21 -19.99 -20.53
CA ILE A 89 10.55 -20.77 -19.48
C ILE A 89 9.82 -21.94 -20.13
N ASN A 90 10.12 -23.16 -19.68
CA ASN A 90 9.35 -24.33 -20.08
C ASN A 90 8.12 -24.50 -19.18
N LEU A 91 6.93 -24.28 -19.75
CA LEU A 91 5.68 -24.60 -19.07
C LEU A 91 5.25 -26.01 -19.45
N SER A 92 4.62 -26.69 -18.50
CA SER A 92 4.04 -28.00 -18.72
C SER A 92 2.69 -28.06 -18.01
N GLU A 93 1.80 -28.86 -18.56
CA GLU A 93 0.44 -29.03 -18.05
C GLU A 93 0.47 -29.35 -16.54
N ASN A 94 -0.32 -28.62 -15.75
CA ASN A 94 -0.44 -28.73 -14.30
C ASN A 94 0.81 -28.38 -13.46
N ILE A 95 1.86 -27.79 -14.03
CA ILE A 95 3.02 -27.31 -13.24
C ILE A 95 2.99 -25.79 -13.11
N LYS A 96 2.88 -25.31 -11.87
CA LYS A 96 3.08 -23.90 -11.52
C LYS A 96 4.57 -23.62 -11.36
N ARG A 97 5.08 -22.60 -12.04
CA ARG A 97 6.44 -22.09 -11.85
C ARG A 97 6.40 -20.75 -11.14
N SER A 98 7.22 -20.59 -10.12
CA SER A 98 7.43 -19.30 -9.46
C SER A 98 8.67 -18.62 -10.04
N ILE A 99 8.54 -17.36 -10.42
CA ILE A 99 9.57 -16.51 -11.01
C ILE A 99 9.68 -15.25 -10.17
N ASP A 100 10.90 -14.91 -9.76
CA ASP A 100 11.16 -13.66 -9.06
C ASP A 100 11.49 -12.57 -10.08
N PHE A 101 10.67 -11.53 -10.09
CA PHE A 101 10.82 -10.35 -10.94
C PHE A 101 11.17 -9.14 -10.08
N THR A 102 12.19 -8.37 -10.48
CA THR A 102 12.54 -7.12 -9.79
C THR A 102 12.30 -5.95 -10.72
N VAL A 103 11.56 -4.95 -10.26
CA VAL A 103 11.27 -3.72 -11.00
C VAL A 103 11.57 -2.50 -10.15
N ARG A 104 12.24 -1.52 -10.74
CA ARG A 104 12.45 -0.22 -10.09
C ARG A 104 11.20 0.63 -10.26
N ILE A 105 10.59 1.02 -9.15
CA ILE A 105 9.46 1.96 -9.16
C ILE A 105 10.03 3.39 -9.14
N PRO A 106 9.58 4.32 -10.00
CA PRO A 106 10.06 5.70 -9.99
C PRO A 106 9.84 6.39 -8.65
N ASP A 107 10.62 7.44 -8.38
CA ASP A 107 10.33 8.35 -7.28
C ASP A 107 8.98 9.04 -7.48
N VAL A 108 8.24 9.25 -6.39
CA VAL A 108 6.94 9.88 -6.41
C VAL A 108 6.84 10.96 -5.33
N GLU A 109 6.26 12.10 -5.68
CA GLU A 109 6.02 13.19 -4.72
C GLU A 109 4.76 12.96 -3.88
N LYS A 110 3.83 12.16 -4.39
CA LYS A 110 2.56 11.80 -3.76
C LYS A 110 2.24 10.33 -4.00
N THR A 111 1.41 9.76 -3.14
CA THR A 111 0.93 8.38 -3.28
C THR A 111 0.35 8.16 -4.68
N THR A 112 0.97 7.25 -5.43
CA THR A 112 0.72 7.05 -6.87
C THR A 112 0.52 5.57 -7.15
N LYS A 113 -0.42 5.26 -8.04
CA LYS A 113 -0.66 3.88 -8.49
C LYS A 113 0.06 3.62 -9.80
N PHE A 114 0.69 2.46 -9.88
CA PHE A 114 1.29 1.92 -11.08
C PHE A 114 0.60 0.61 -11.46
N LEU A 115 0.55 0.33 -12.75
CA LEU A 115 0.08 -0.92 -13.32
C LEU A 115 1.24 -1.58 -14.06
N LEU A 116 1.62 -2.77 -13.61
CA LEU A 116 2.48 -3.67 -14.36
C LEU A 116 1.61 -4.58 -15.20
N LYS A 117 1.81 -4.58 -16.52
CA LYS A 117 1.17 -5.53 -17.43
C LYS A 117 2.21 -6.55 -17.90
N TYR A 118 1.97 -7.82 -17.64
CA TYR A 118 2.82 -8.90 -18.13
C TYR A 118 2.34 -9.36 -19.49
N LYS A 119 3.26 -9.59 -20.41
CA LYS A 119 2.97 -10.03 -21.77
C LYS A 119 3.87 -11.19 -22.17
N THR A 120 3.32 -12.09 -22.96
CA THR A 120 4.03 -13.21 -23.60
C THR A 120 3.85 -13.14 -25.09
N GLU A 121 4.79 -13.69 -25.83
CA GLU A 121 4.63 -13.91 -27.27
C GLU A 121 3.74 -15.15 -27.48
N ASN A 122 2.79 -15.06 -28.42
CA ASN A 122 1.98 -16.19 -28.87
C ASN A 122 2.66 -16.95 -30.02
N GLU A 123 2.07 -18.06 -30.48
CA GLU A 123 2.60 -18.86 -31.60
C GLU A 123 2.73 -18.08 -32.92
N GLN A 124 2.03 -16.95 -33.06
CA GLN A 124 2.07 -16.08 -34.25
C GLN A 124 3.12 -14.96 -34.13
N GLY A 125 3.94 -14.95 -33.08
CA GLY A 125 4.93 -13.90 -32.84
C GLY A 125 4.33 -12.58 -32.33
N GLN A 126 3.09 -12.60 -31.83
CA GLN A 126 2.42 -11.41 -31.30
C GLN A 126 2.43 -11.39 -29.78
N TRP A 127 2.77 -10.24 -29.21
CA TRP A 127 2.76 -10.03 -27.77
C TRP A 127 1.34 -9.81 -27.24
N THR A 128 0.88 -10.67 -26.33
CA THR A 128 -0.44 -10.60 -25.69
C THR A 128 -0.30 -10.46 -24.18
N VAL A 129 -1.23 -9.75 -23.55
CA VAL A 129 -1.24 -9.54 -22.09
C VAL A 129 -1.76 -10.79 -21.38
N VAL A 130 -1.01 -11.29 -20.40
CA VAL A 130 -1.30 -12.54 -19.67
C VAL A 130 -1.52 -12.35 -18.16
N GLY A 131 -1.32 -11.13 -17.67
CA GLY A 131 -1.53 -10.80 -16.26
C GLY A 131 -1.25 -9.34 -15.97
N SER A 132 -1.61 -8.90 -14.76
CA SER A 132 -1.25 -7.56 -14.30
C SER A 132 -1.17 -7.45 -12.78
N THR A 133 -0.44 -6.44 -12.31
CA THR A 133 -0.32 -6.10 -10.88
C THR A 133 -0.48 -4.61 -10.69
N ILE A 134 -1.29 -4.22 -9.71
CA ILE A 134 -1.35 -2.84 -9.25
C ILE A 134 -0.37 -2.67 -8.09
N VAL A 135 0.53 -1.70 -8.25
CA VAL A 135 1.49 -1.28 -7.22
C VAL A 135 1.07 0.10 -6.71
N THR A 136 0.98 0.30 -5.39
CA THR A 136 0.82 1.63 -4.79
C THR A 136 2.16 2.09 -4.23
N ALA A 137 2.73 3.12 -4.85
CA ALA A 137 3.99 3.72 -4.44
C ALA A 137 3.73 4.94 -3.54
N TYR A 138 4.46 5.02 -2.44
CA TYR A 138 4.43 6.13 -1.49
C TYR A 138 5.69 6.99 -1.60
N PRO A 139 5.64 8.28 -1.26
CA PRO A 139 6.83 9.12 -1.26
C PRO A 139 7.89 8.59 -0.29
N ASN A 140 9.17 8.62 -0.68
CA ASN A 140 10.29 8.26 0.20
C ASN A 140 10.38 9.11 1.47
N ASN A 141 9.82 10.31 1.43
CA ASN A 141 9.85 11.32 2.49
C ASN A 141 8.47 11.52 3.13
N ILE A 142 7.64 10.47 3.19
CA ILE A 142 6.27 10.52 3.71
C ILE A 142 6.18 11.17 5.10
N LEU A 143 7.18 10.96 5.97
CA LEU A 143 7.23 11.49 7.34
C LEU A 143 7.88 12.88 7.46
N ASN A 144 8.28 13.50 6.34
CA ASN A 144 8.84 14.85 6.34
C ASN A 144 7.95 15.90 7.06
N PRO A 145 6.60 15.85 6.97
CA PRO A 145 5.75 16.76 7.73
C PRO A 145 5.93 16.64 9.24
N ILE A 146 6.10 15.42 9.77
CA ILE A 146 6.30 15.17 11.21
C ILE A 146 7.67 15.71 11.65
N ARG A 147 8.71 15.46 10.84
CA ARG A 147 10.05 16.01 11.08
C ARG A 147 10.01 17.54 11.15
N THR A 148 9.41 18.18 10.14
CA THR A 148 9.27 19.64 10.07
C THR A 148 8.47 20.19 11.25
N TYR A 149 7.46 19.46 11.72
CA TYR A 149 6.69 19.83 12.90
C TYR A 149 7.57 19.79 14.17
N GLY A 150 8.33 18.72 14.38
CA GLY A 150 9.21 18.54 15.55
C GLY A 150 10.37 19.54 15.64
N GLU A 151 10.75 20.19 14.53
CA GLU A 151 11.73 21.29 14.53
C GLU A 151 11.19 22.57 15.19
N ARG A 152 9.86 22.74 15.24
CA ARG A 152 9.20 23.99 15.67
C ARG A 152 8.27 23.80 16.86
N ASN A 153 7.86 22.58 17.15
CA ASN A 153 6.85 22.24 18.16
C ASN A 153 7.30 21.02 18.96
N LEU A 154 6.64 20.80 20.10
CA LEU A 154 6.97 19.71 21.00
C LEU A 154 6.26 18.41 20.58
N ILE A 155 7.07 17.40 20.26
CA ILE A 155 6.66 16.00 20.19
C ILE A 155 7.30 15.30 21.40
N SER A 156 6.50 14.60 22.19
CA SER A 156 6.95 13.96 23.43
C SER A 156 6.67 12.48 23.38
N ILE A 157 7.57 11.64 23.86
CA ILE A 157 7.33 10.21 24.05
C ILE A 157 7.13 9.94 25.53
N LEU A 158 5.97 9.40 25.90
CA LEU A 158 5.66 8.99 27.26
C LEU A 158 6.24 7.59 27.54
N GLY A 159 6.90 7.42 28.70
CA GLY A 159 7.44 6.14 29.15
C GLY A 159 8.57 5.56 28.28
N GLU A 160 8.84 4.27 28.47
CA GLU A 160 9.96 3.53 27.85
C GLU A 160 9.59 2.88 26.50
N SER A 161 8.91 3.59 25.60
CA SER A 161 8.60 3.05 24.27
C SER A 161 9.86 2.92 23.40
N LYS A 162 10.47 1.74 23.37
CA LYS A 162 11.66 1.45 22.55
C LYS A 162 11.37 1.51 21.06
N THR A 163 10.20 1.05 20.62
CA THR A 163 9.82 0.99 19.21
C THR A 163 9.61 2.39 18.64
N LEU A 164 8.79 3.24 19.29
CA LEU A 164 8.56 4.62 18.81
C LEU A 164 9.84 5.43 18.81
N ARG A 165 10.68 5.31 19.86
CA ARG A 165 11.97 6.02 19.92
C ARG A 165 12.85 5.65 18.73
N LYS A 166 13.10 4.36 18.54
CA LYS A 166 13.91 3.85 17.43
C LYS A 166 13.36 4.28 16.08
N PHE A 167 12.05 4.21 15.89
CA PHE A 167 11.39 4.64 14.66
C PHE A 167 11.61 6.15 14.42
N LEU A 168 11.26 7.00 15.39
CA LEU A 168 11.42 8.46 15.25
C LEU A 168 12.88 8.88 15.05
N ASP A 169 13.81 8.23 15.75
CA ASP A 169 15.26 8.42 15.57
C ASP A 169 15.71 8.06 14.14
N SER A 170 15.24 6.91 13.61
CA SER A 170 15.54 6.49 12.23
C SER A 170 15.05 7.49 11.18
N GLN A 171 13.96 8.19 11.50
CA GLN A 171 13.33 9.20 10.66
C GLN A 171 13.85 10.62 10.94
N LYS A 172 14.81 10.75 11.88
CA LYS A 172 15.39 12.03 12.33
C LYS A 172 14.33 13.04 12.79
N VAL A 173 13.29 12.56 13.47
CA VAL A 173 12.27 13.40 14.09
C VAL A 173 12.75 13.81 15.47
N THR A 174 12.75 15.12 15.76
CA THR A 174 13.08 15.63 17.10
C THR A 174 11.93 15.35 18.06
N PHE A 175 12.23 14.76 19.22
CA PHE A 175 11.27 14.52 20.29
C PHE A 175 11.90 14.66 21.68
N GLU A 176 11.07 14.88 22.71
CA GLU A 176 11.48 14.82 24.11
C GLU A 176 11.06 13.49 24.76
N SER A 177 11.81 13.06 25.76
CA SER A 177 11.48 11.89 26.56
C SER A 177 10.78 12.32 27.83
N LEU A 178 9.52 11.95 27.97
CA LEU A 178 8.84 12.03 29.25
C LEU A 178 9.10 10.72 30.01
N GLY A 179 9.29 10.81 31.32
CA GLY A 179 9.24 9.63 32.19
C GLY A 179 7.81 9.12 32.31
N ASP A 180 7.37 8.82 33.53
CA ASP A 180 6.03 8.25 33.76
C ASP A 180 4.93 9.31 33.97
N LYS A 181 5.23 10.59 33.72
CA LYS A 181 4.32 11.70 34.02
C LYS A 181 4.18 12.65 32.84
N ILE A 182 2.94 13.03 32.57
CA ILE A 182 2.60 14.09 31.63
C ILE A 182 2.78 15.44 32.32
N PRO A 183 3.60 16.36 31.78
CA PRO A 183 3.79 17.69 32.38
C PRO A 183 2.53 18.53 32.24
N LEU A 184 2.19 19.32 33.27
CA LEU A 184 1.04 20.23 33.27
C LEU A 184 1.46 21.69 33.07
N ASP A 185 2.52 21.93 32.30
CA ASP A 185 3.10 23.26 32.09
C ASP A 185 2.36 24.12 31.05
N GLY A 186 1.24 23.62 30.52
CA GLY A 186 0.40 24.32 29.56
C GLY A 186 1.03 24.48 28.16
N LYS A 187 2.21 23.92 27.89
CA LYS A 187 2.84 24.06 26.57
C LYS A 187 2.18 23.16 25.53
N PRO A 188 1.86 23.68 24.33
CA PRO A 188 1.38 22.91 23.19
C PRO A 188 2.30 21.73 22.88
N ARG A 189 1.78 20.50 22.98
CA ARG A 189 2.56 19.30 22.64
C ARG A 189 1.68 18.12 22.20
N ILE A 190 2.25 17.32 21.30
CA ILE A 190 1.72 16.00 20.94
C ILE A 190 2.51 14.96 21.73
N ILE A 191 1.82 14.17 22.54
CA ILE A 191 2.40 13.13 23.39
C ILE A 191 2.08 11.79 22.73
N LEU A 192 3.11 11.04 22.37
CA LEU A 192 3.02 9.71 21.79
C LEU A 192 3.30 8.67 22.87
N TYR A 193 2.47 7.65 22.93
CA TYR A 193 2.58 6.58 23.91
C TYR A 193 2.34 5.23 23.25
N GLU A 194 3.33 4.35 23.28
CA GLU A 194 3.17 2.93 22.91
C GLU A 194 2.85 2.15 24.18
N HIS A 195 1.76 1.41 24.16
CA HIS A 195 1.30 0.68 25.33
C HIS A 195 0.96 -0.78 25.00
N ALA A 196 1.23 -1.65 25.97
CA ALA A 196 0.98 -3.08 25.83
C ALA A 196 -0.42 -3.52 26.30
N GLU A 197 -1.05 -2.78 27.23
CA GLU A 197 -2.32 -3.17 27.88
C GLU A 197 -3.27 -1.97 28.08
N ASN A 198 -4.46 -2.13 28.70
CA ASN A 198 -5.43 -1.03 28.91
C ASN A 198 -5.04 -0.05 30.05
N ASP A 199 -3.81 -0.11 30.55
CA ASP A 199 -3.38 0.57 31.77
C ASP A 199 -3.15 2.09 31.64
N TRP A 200 -3.29 2.68 30.44
CA TRP A 200 -3.19 4.14 30.29
C TRP A 200 -4.31 4.88 31.05
N LEU A 201 -5.40 4.18 31.40
CA LEU A 201 -6.46 4.67 32.30
C LEU A 201 -5.94 5.01 33.71
N LYS A 202 -4.71 4.57 34.07
CA LYS A 202 -4.05 4.89 35.34
C LYS A 202 -3.33 6.25 35.32
N PHE A 203 -3.15 6.88 34.14
CA PHE A 203 -2.58 8.22 34.06
C PHE A 203 -3.59 9.27 34.58
N PRO A 204 -3.10 10.33 35.26
CA PRO A 204 -3.97 11.32 35.89
C PRO A 204 -5.00 11.89 34.91
N GLU A 205 -6.23 12.06 35.40
CA GLU A 205 -7.46 12.35 34.64
C GLU A 205 -7.50 13.69 33.86
N SER A 206 -6.38 14.39 33.69
CA SER A 206 -6.41 15.69 33.00
C SER A 206 -5.18 15.99 32.15
N LEU A 207 -5.35 15.89 30.83
CA LEU A 207 -4.50 16.62 29.88
C LEU A 207 -4.87 18.11 29.93
N SER A 208 -3.87 18.97 29.72
CA SER A 208 -4.12 20.42 29.51
C SER A 208 -4.78 20.67 28.15
N VAL A 209 -5.45 21.81 27.97
CA VAL A 209 -6.15 22.18 26.72
C VAL A 209 -5.22 22.16 25.49
N SER A 210 -3.95 22.48 25.71
CA SER A 210 -2.87 22.48 24.73
C SER A 210 -2.15 21.13 24.61
N GLN A 211 -2.80 20.01 24.95
CA GLN A 211 -2.17 18.69 24.88
C GLN A 211 -3.02 17.69 24.12
N VAL A 212 -2.35 16.89 23.30
CA VAL A 212 -2.95 15.75 22.62
C VAL A 212 -2.14 14.51 22.95
N LEU A 213 -2.80 13.48 23.49
CA LEU A 213 -2.20 12.18 23.77
C LEU A 213 -2.61 11.20 22.68
N VAL A 214 -1.64 10.55 22.06
CA VAL A 214 -1.84 9.49 21.07
C VAL A 214 -1.35 8.17 21.67
N VAL A 215 -2.26 7.23 21.86
CA VAL A 215 -1.99 5.93 22.49
C VAL A 215 -2.05 4.83 21.43
N PHE A 216 -0.91 4.18 21.17
CA PHE A 216 -0.77 3.03 20.29
C PHE A 216 -0.83 1.75 21.11
N TYR A 217 -1.77 0.85 20.78
CA TYR A 217 -1.91 -0.44 21.46
C TYR A 217 -1.17 -1.54 20.69
N SER A 218 -0.23 -2.23 21.35
CA SER A 218 0.51 -3.38 20.80
C SER A 218 0.64 -4.51 21.85
N PRO A 219 -0.06 -5.66 21.70
CA PRO A 219 -0.67 -6.17 20.47
C PRO A 219 -2.04 -5.55 20.16
N PRO A 220 -2.47 -5.57 18.89
CA PRO A 220 -3.80 -5.09 18.52
C PRO A 220 -4.89 -5.91 19.19
N SER A 221 -5.71 -5.29 20.03
CA SER A 221 -6.91 -5.92 20.57
C SER A 221 -8.10 -5.69 19.64
N GLY A 222 -8.70 -6.75 19.10
CA GLY A 222 -9.97 -6.68 18.36
C GLY A 222 -9.86 -6.07 16.96
N ILE A 223 -10.93 -5.39 16.53
CA ILE A 223 -11.05 -4.80 15.19
C ILE A 223 -10.18 -3.53 15.10
N PRO A 224 -9.35 -3.35 14.05
CA PRO A 224 -8.57 -2.15 13.83
C PRO A 224 -9.41 -0.88 13.88
N ARG A 225 -9.10 0.02 14.82
CA ARG A 225 -9.85 1.27 15.03
C ARG A 225 -8.94 2.41 15.46
N ILE A 226 -9.27 3.60 14.99
CA ILE A 226 -8.73 4.87 15.46
C ILE A 226 -9.92 5.66 15.99
N PHE A 227 -9.83 6.20 17.19
CA PHE A 227 -10.86 7.10 17.69
C PHE A 227 -10.25 8.27 18.46
N SER A 228 -10.90 9.42 18.35
CA SER A 228 -10.53 10.64 19.06
C SER A 228 -11.64 11.00 20.03
N LYS A 229 -11.28 11.41 21.25
CA LYS A 229 -12.22 11.92 22.27
C LYS A 229 -11.58 13.03 23.09
N GLN A 230 -12.42 13.87 23.68
CA GLN A 230 -12.01 14.79 24.72
C GLN A 230 -11.52 14.00 25.95
N PHE A 231 -10.39 14.41 26.53
CA PHE A 231 -9.85 13.79 27.74
C PHE A 231 -9.20 14.85 28.63
N GLY A 232 -9.84 15.16 29.77
CA GLY A 232 -9.53 16.37 30.53
C GLY A 232 -9.79 17.65 29.72
N GLY A 233 -8.86 18.60 29.74
CA GLY A 233 -8.84 19.75 28.83
C GLY A 233 -8.35 19.41 27.42
N GLY A 234 -7.49 18.39 27.31
CA GLY A 234 -6.85 17.97 26.07
C GLY A 234 -7.66 16.98 25.23
N ALA A 235 -7.01 16.40 24.23
CA ALA A 235 -7.59 15.37 23.37
C ALA A 235 -6.80 14.05 23.50
N LEU A 236 -7.51 12.94 23.31
CA LEU A 236 -6.94 11.61 23.30
C LEU A 236 -7.31 10.91 22.00
N ILE A 237 -6.29 10.43 21.29
CA ILE A 237 -6.42 9.58 20.11
C ILE A 237 -5.95 8.18 20.47
N GLU A 238 -6.85 7.21 20.39
CA GLU A 238 -6.55 5.81 20.66
C GLU A 238 -6.42 5.04 19.34
N VAL A 239 -5.28 4.38 19.14
CA VAL A 239 -4.89 3.67 17.93
C VAL A 239 -4.80 2.17 18.24
N LYS A 240 -5.89 1.46 17.98
CA LYS A 240 -6.03 0.01 18.24
C LYS A 240 -5.76 -0.78 16.97
N MET A 241 -4.51 -0.78 16.52
CA MET A 241 -4.06 -1.57 15.38
C MET A 241 -2.57 -1.89 15.48
N GLY A 242 -2.14 -3.01 14.88
CA GLY A 242 -0.74 -3.47 14.88
C GLY A 242 0.12 -2.61 13.94
N LEU A 243 0.29 -1.35 14.31
CA LEU A 243 1.00 -0.32 13.55
C LEU A 243 2.50 -0.36 13.87
N MET A 244 2.85 -0.47 15.15
CA MET A 244 4.22 -0.31 15.66
C MET A 244 5.21 -1.25 14.97
N ASP A 245 4.87 -2.54 14.85
CA ASP A 245 5.74 -3.56 14.23
C ASP A 245 5.97 -3.35 12.72
N LYS A 246 5.19 -2.47 12.10
CA LYS A 246 5.18 -2.22 10.65
C LYS A 246 5.78 -0.88 10.26
N LEU A 247 6.00 0.03 11.22
CA LEU A 247 6.46 1.39 10.96
C LEU A 247 7.82 1.44 10.25
N ASP A 248 8.73 0.53 10.59
CA ASP A 248 10.10 0.52 10.04
C ASP A 248 10.13 0.12 8.55
N ASN A 249 9.13 -0.62 8.03
CA ASN A 249 9.25 -1.28 6.73
C ASN A 249 7.98 -1.29 5.86
N LYS A 250 6.84 -0.78 6.34
CA LYS A 250 5.60 -0.68 5.56
C LYS A 250 5.24 0.78 5.29
N PRO A 251 5.23 1.23 4.03
CA PRO A 251 4.86 2.60 3.70
C PRO A 251 3.43 2.94 4.10
N GLU A 252 2.50 1.99 4.08
CA GLU A 252 1.11 2.21 4.51
C GLU A 252 1.01 2.43 6.01
N ALA A 253 1.86 1.77 6.81
CA ALA A 253 1.92 2.02 8.24
C ALA A 253 2.44 3.43 8.52
N GLN A 254 3.44 3.89 7.76
CA GLN A 254 3.94 5.26 7.88
C GLN A 254 2.91 6.31 7.43
N GLU A 255 2.13 6.03 6.38
CA GLU A 255 1.04 6.91 5.95
C GLU A 255 -0.05 7.00 7.03
N ILE A 256 -0.48 5.87 7.59
CA ILE A 256 -1.47 5.86 8.67
C ILE A 256 -0.95 6.63 9.89
N PHE A 257 0.34 6.46 10.23
CA PHE A 257 0.97 7.22 11.30
C PHE A 257 0.97 8.73 11.03
N LEU A 258 1.26 9.13 9.79
CA LEU A 258 1.18 10.53 9.36
C LEU A 258 -0.24 11.09 9.49
N GLU A 259 -1.26 10.35 9.07
CA GLU A 259 -2.66 10.80 9.17
C GLU A 259 -3.11 10.94 10.63
N ILE A 260 -2.73 10.01 11.51
CA ILE A 260 -2.96 10.12 12.97
C ILE A 260 -2.27 11.36 13.52
N PHE A 261 -1.05 11.63 13.08
CA PHE A 261 -0.29 12.80 13.52
C PHE A 261 -0.93 14.10 13.04
N LYS A 262 -1.45 14.15 11.81
CA LYS A 262 -2.19 15.31 11.28
C LYS A 262 -3.47 15.58 12.10
N ASP A 263 -4.26 14.55 12.41
CA ASP A 263 -5.42 14.70 13.30
C ASP A 263 -4.99 15.25 14.66
N ALA A 264 -3.89 14.74 15.25
CA ALA A 264 -3.36 15.27 16.50
C ALA A 264 -2.98 16.77 16.41
N VAL A 265 -2.37 17.20 15.30
CA VAL A 265 -2.08 18.62 15.05
C VAL A 265 -3.36 19.45 14.93
N GLU A 266 -4.37 18.96 14.21
CA GLU A 266 -5.66 19.63 14.06
C GLU A 266 -6.38 19.78 15.40
N GLN A 267 -6.40 18.73 16.24
CA GLN A 267 -6.98 18.79 17.59
C GLN A 267 -6.28 19.84 18.47
N LEU A 268 -4.94 19.93 18.37
CA LEU A 268 -4.16 20.90 19.12
C LEU A 268 -4.45 22.34 18.67
N GLN A 269 -4.53 22.58 17.35
CA GLN A 269 -4.76 23.90 16.77
C GLN A 269 -6.21 24.37 16.93
N GLY A 270 -7.18 23.48 16.73
CA GLY A 270 -8.62 23.78 16.83
C GLY A 270 -9.05 24.23 18.23
N LYS A 271 -8.29 23.85 19.26
CA LYS A 271 -8.49 24.31 20.64
C LYS A 271 -7.79 25.63 20.92
N THR A 272 -6.56 25.80 20.46
CA THR A 272 -5.79 27.04 20.65
C THR A 272 -6.42 28.25 19.92
N GLY A 273 -7.16 28.02 18.83
CA GLY A 273 -7.84 29.07 18.07
C GLY A 273 -9.15 29.58 18.66
N ARG A 274 -9.73 28.92 19.67
CA ARG A 274 -11.01 29.33 20.31
C ARG A 274 -10.83 30.19 21.56
N GLU A 275 -9.60 30.34 22.04
CA GLU A 275 -9.26 31.14 23.23
C GLU A 275 -8.72 32.55 22.89
N LYS A 276 -8.87 33.00 21.63
CA LYS A 276 -8.62 34.38 21.20
C LYS A 276 -9.93 35.09 20.90
#